data_AF-A0A0D0DBW0-F1
#
_entry.id   AF-A0A0D0DBW0-F1
#
_cell.length_a   1.000
_cell.length_b   1.000
_cell.length_c   1.000
_cell.angle_alpha   90.00
_cell.angle_beta   90.00
_cell.angle_gamma   90.00
#
_symmetry.space_group_name_H-M   'P 1'
#
loop_
_entity.id
_entity.type
_entity.pdbx_description
1 polymer ?
#
loop_
_entity_poly.entity_id
_entity_poly.type
_entity_poly.pdbx_seq_one_letter_code
_entity_poly.pdbx_strand_id
1 'polypeptide(L)'
;PREPYTVDLLISMQNCLDLAFPLHAGIFTCLTMAHVGELTTKSLLSFDPLSHIKPSDVCVECDHQGNTVTNFHLPKLKSAPNGEDIKWVRQVGPSDPHMAFKNHLEINSPP
;
A
#
# COMPACT_ATOMS: atom_id res chain seq x y z
N PRO A 1 -2.31 -13.35 20.63
CA PRO A 1 -2.43 -12.00 20.03
C PRO A 1 -1.06 -11.51 19.56
N ARG A 2 -0.94 -10.98 18.34
CA ARG A 2 0.32 -10.39 17.85
C ARG A 2 0.31 -8.89 18.15
N GLU A 3 1.42 -8.35 18.63
CA GLU A 3 1.55 -6.91 18.90
C GLU A 3 1.47 -6.10 17.59
N PRO A 4 0.76 -4.96 17.58
CA PRO A 4 0.72 -4.07 16.41
C PRO A 4 2.09 -3.48 16.10
N TYR A 5 2.33 -3.20 14.81
CA TYR A 5 3.47 -2.39 14.40
C TYR A 5 3.26 -0.94 14.87
N THR A 6 4.26 -0.39 15.58
CA THR A 6 4.26 1.01 16.00
C THR A 6 4.89 1.91 14.94
N VAL A 7 4.61 3.22 15.00
CA VAL A 7 5.22 4.21 14.12
C VAL A 7 6.75 4.21 14.25
N ASP A 8 7.28 4.12 15.48
CA ASP A 8 8.72 4.07 15.73
C ASP A 8 9.39 2.84 15.09
N LEU A 9 8.67 1.71 15.07
CA LEU A 9 9.14 0.50 14.41
C LEU A 9 9.16 0.66 12.89
N LEU A 10 8.14 1.28 12.30
CA LEU A 10 8.11 1.59 10.86
C LEU A 10 9.24 2.54 10.47
N ILE A 11 9.52 3.57 11.27
CA ILE A 11 10.63 4.51 11.05
C ILE A 11 11.98 3.77 11.14
N SER A 12 12.13 2.91 12.14
CA SER A 12 13.36 2.11 12.30
C SER A 12 13.59 1.18 11.10
N MET A 13 12.53 0.54 10.58
CA MET A 13 12.60 -0.27 9.37
C MET A 13 12.94 0.57 8.13
N GLN A 14 12.34 1.74 7.98
CA GLN A 14 12.64 2.67 6.89
C GLN A 14 14.14 3.01 6.83
N ASN A 15 14.75 3.28 7.99
CA ASN A 15 16.17 3.62 8.08
C ASN A 15 17.10 2.46 7.67
N CYS A 16 16.60 1.22 7.65
CA CYS A 16 17.33 0.06 7.18
C CYS A 16 17.09 -0.26 5.69
N LEU A 17 16.19 0.46 5.01
CA LEU A 17 15.80 0.24 3.62
C LEU A 17 16.32 1.35 2.72
N ASP A 18 16.90 0.96 1.58
CA ASP A 18 17.19 1.89 0.50
C ASP A 18 15.96 2.08 -0.39
N LEU A 19 15.22 3.18 -0.22
CA LEU A 19 13.98 3.45 -0.95
C LEU A 19 14.19 3.78 -2.44
N ALA A 20 15.43 3.92 -2.92
CA ALA A 20 15.75 3.97 -4.35
C ALA A 20 15.78 2.57 -4.98
N PHE A 21 15.88 1.51 -4.17
CA PHE A 21 15.86 0.14 -4.67
C PHE A 21 14.42 -0.36 -4.84
N PRO A 22 14.02 -0.88 -6.02
CA PRO A 22 12.63 -1.26 -6.32
C PRO A 22 11.98 -2.19 -5.29
N LEU A 23 12.70 -3.23 -4.84
CA LEU A 23 12.19 -4.18 -3.86
C LEU A 23 11.94 -3.54 -2.50
N HIS A 24 12.86 -2.69 -2.04
CA HIS A 24 12.74 -2.01 -0.75
C HIS A 24 11.60 -1.00 -0.75
N ALA A 25 11.43 -0.25 -1.85
CA ALA A 25 10.29 0.66 -2.03
C ALA A 25 8.94 -0.09 -1.95
N GLY A 26 8.84 -1.25 -2.61
CA GLY A 26 7.65 -2.10 -2.54
C GLY A 26 7.38 -2.67 -1.14
N ILE A 27 8.41 -3.20 -0.47
CA ILE A 27 8.32 -3.71 0.90
C ILE A 27 7.86 -2.61 1.86
N PHE A 28 8.49 -1.43 1.80
CA PHE A 28 8.16 -0.34 2.70
C PHE A 28 6.73 0.15 2.50
N THR A 29 6.29 0.26 1.25
CA THR A 29 4.88 0.58 0.93
C THR A 29 3.95 -0.44 1.57
N CYS A 30 4.17 -1.74 1.37
CA CYS A 30 3.36 -2.79 1.98
C CYS A 30 3.33 -2.74 3.52
N LEU A 31 4.44 -2.39 4.16
CA LEU A 31 4.53 -2.22 5.62
C LEU A 31 3.67 -1.05 6.10
N THR A 32 3.75 0.11 5.45
CA THR A 32 2.94 1.29 5.81
C THR A 32 1.45 1.08 5.58
N MET A 33 1.08 0.24 4.62
CA MET A 33 -0.31 -0.11 4.34
C MET A 33 -0.87 -1.17 5.30
N ALA A 34 -0.04 -1.84 6.10
CA ALA A 34 -0.44 -2.93 7.01
C ALA A 34 -1.17 -4.13 6.34
N HIS A 35 -1.22 -4.20 5.00
CA HIS A 35 -1.93 -5.23 4.22
C HIS A 35 -0.99 -6.01 3.28
N VAL A 36 0.17 -6.45 3.81
CA VAL A 36 1.20 -7.14 3.00
C VAL A 36 0.65 -8.36 2.24
N GLY A 37 -0.21 -9.15 2.87
CA GLY A 37 -0.71 -10.40 2.27
C GLY A 37 -1.72 -10.22 1.13
N GLU A 38 -2.37 -9.05 1.06
CA GLU A 38 -3.45 -8.75 0.11
C GLU A 38 -2.95 -7.88 -1.04
N LEU A 39 -1.87 -7.14 -0.81
CA LEU A 39 -1.29 -6.18 -1.75
C LEU A 39 -0.01 -6.70 -2.43
N THR A 40 0.34 -7.97 -2.20
CA THR A 40 1.49 -8.62 -2.84
C THR A 40 1.06 -9.84 -3.64
N THR A 41 1.77 -10.09 -4.74
CA THR A 41 1.64 -11.33 -5.53
C THR A 41 2.78 -12.29 -5.17
N LYS A 42 2.59 -13.59 -5.43
CA LYS A 42 3.62 -14.60 -5.17
C LYS A 42 4.87 -14.39 -6.03
N SER A 43 4.69 -13.89 -7.25
CA SER A 43 5.77 -13.48 -8.14
C SER A 43 5.28 -12.41 -9.12
N LEU A 44 6.21 -11.71 -9.76
CA LEU A 44 5.89 -10.75 -10.82
C LEU A 44 5.12 -11.40 -11.99
N LEU A 45 5.38 -12.68 -12.25
CA LEU A 45 4.73 -13.45 -13.33
C LEU A 45 3.32 -13.94 -12.97
N SER A 46 2.93 -13.88 -11.70
CA SER A 46 1.60 -14.31 -11.25
C SER A 46 0.59 -13.16 -11.18
N PHE A 47 0.92 -11.99 -11.73
CA PHE A 47 0.00 -10.86 -11.76
C PHE A 47 -1.19 -11.14 -12.69
N ASP A 48 -2.38 -10.75 -12.22
CA ASP A 48 -3.66 -10.91 -12.91
C ASP A 48 -4.50 -9.68 -12.55
N PRO A 49 -4.79 -8.77 -13.50
CA PRO A 49 -5.49 -7.52 -13.24
C PRO A 49 -6.96 -7.70 -12.81
N LEU A 50 -7.52 -8.91 -12.93
CA LEU A 50 -8.87 -9.24 -12.43
C LEU A 50 -8.87 -9.70 -10.98
N SER A 51 -7.72 -10.17 -10.49
CA SER A 51 -7.58 -10.72 -9.13
C SER A 51 -6.70 -9.86 -8.23
N HIS A 52 -5.90 -8.97 -8.80
CA HIS A 52 -4.92 -8.16 -8.10
C HIS A 52 -5.13 -6.68 -8.39
N ILE A 53 -4.81 -5.86 -7.39
CA ILE A 53 -4.87 -4.42 -7.50
C ILE A 53 -3.82 -3.88 -8.49
N LYS A 54 -4.22 -2.88 -9.26
CA LYS A 54 -3.36 -2.07 -10.16
C LYS A 54 -3.46 -0.60 -9.79
N PRO A 55 -2.52 0.27 -10.21
CA PRO A 55 -2.56 1.70 -9.89
C PRO A 55 -3.86 2.39 -10.33
N SER A 56 -4.53 1.90 -11.37
CA SER A 56 -5.82 2.44 -11.83
C SER A 56 -7.00 2.11 -10.92
N ASP A 57 -6.85 1.19 -9.97
CA ASP A 57 -7.85 0.90 -8.93
C ASP A 57 -7.69 1.81 -7.70
N VAL A 58 -6.73 2.75 -7.73
CA VAL A 58 -6.45 3.69 -6.64
C VAL A 58 -7.00 5.07 -7.01
N CYS A 59 -7.86 5.60 -6.15
CA CYS A 59 -8.49 6.92 -6.34
C CYS A 59 -8.26 7.80 -5.12
N VAL A 60 -8.17 9.12 -5.33
CA VAL A 60 -8.16 10.11 -4.25
C VAL A 60 -9.53 10.78 -4.19
N GLU A 61 -10.19 10.64 -3.04
CA GLU A 61 -11.52 11.17 -2.75
C GLU A 61 -11.43 12.21 -1.63
N CYS A 62 -12.49 13.01 -1.47
CA CYS A 62 -12.69 13.84 -0.28
C CYS A 62 -13.83 13.25 0.55
N ASP A 63 -13.61 13.10 1.86
CA ASP A 63 -14.69 12.69 2.75
C ASP A 63 -15.70 13.84 2.97
N HIS A 64 -16.78 13.56 3.71
CA HIS A 64 -17.81 14.55 4.03
C HIS A 64 -17.30 15.76 4.83
N GLN A 65 -16.11 15.68 5.42
CA GLN A 65 -15.47 16.72 6.20
C GLN A 65 -14.40 17.48 5.39
N GLY A 66 -14.21 17.12 4.11
CA GLY A 66 -13.20 17.71 3.22
C GLY A 66 -11.80 17.13 3.38
N ASN A 67 -11.63 16.03 4.14
CA ASN A 67 -10.34 15.37 4.28
C ASN A 67 -10.02 14.56 3.02
N THR A 68 -8.77 14.64 2.56
CA THR A 68 -8.27 13.81 1.47
C THR A 68 -8.11 12.36 1.94
N VAL A 69 -8.83 11.46 1.27
CA VAL A 69 -8.81 10.01 1.49
C VAL A 69 -8.30 9.34 0.23
N THR A 70 -7.40 8.37 0.35
CA THR A 70 -7.05 7.49 -0.78
C THR A 70 -7.81 6.19 -0.63
N ASN A 71 -8.53 5.81 -1.68
CA ASN A 71 -9.31 4.59 -1.77
C ASN A 71 -8.58 3.58 -2.68
N PHE A 72 -8.47 2.34 -2.22
CA PHE A 72 -7.88 1.21 -2.93
C PHE A 72 -8.98 0.19 -3.15
N HIS A 73 -9.43 0.03 -4.39
CA HIS A 73 -10.39 -1.00 -4.73
C HIS A 73 -9.65 -2.33 -4.92
N LEU A 74 -9.83 -3.27 -4.00
CA LEU A 74 -9.26 -4.61 -4.13
C LEU A 74 -10.23 -5.51 -4.89
N PRO A 75 -9.86 -6.05 -6.07
CA PRO A 75 -10.78 -6.86 -6.87
C PRO A 75 -11.20 -8.17 -6.18
N LYS A 76 -10.31 -8.73 -5.35
CA LYS A 76 -10.54 -10.01 -4.70
C LYS A 76 -9.74 -10.15 -3.41
N LEU A 77 -10.44 -10.50 -2.34
CA LEU A 77 -9.88 -10.82 -1.04
C LEU A 77 -10.30 -12.23 -0.60
N LYS A 78 -9.56 -12.78 0.37
CA LYS A 78 -9.92 -14.07 0.97
C LYS A 78 -11.25 -14.00 1.73
N SER A 79 -11.49 -12.90 2.44
CA SER A 79 -12.74 -12.62 3.18
C SER A 79 -13.83 -12.03 2.29
N ALA A 80 -13.45 -11.31 1.22
CA ALA A 80 -14.37 -10.68 0.28
C ALA A 80 -14.05 -11.11 -1.17
N PRO A 81 -14.61 -12.23 -1.65
CA PRO A 81 -14.34 -12.75 -3.00
C PRO A 81 -14.76 -11.83 -4.15
N ASN A 82 -15.64 -10.88 -3.88
CA ASN A 82 -16.14 -9.88 -4.83
C ASN A 82 -15.44 -8.51 -4.67
N GLY A 83 -14.37 -8.47 -3.87
CA GLY A 83 -13.61 -7.27 -3.61
C GLY A 83 -14.07 -6.46 -2.39
N GLU A 84 -13.22 -5.53 -1.98
CA GLU A 84 -13.42 -4.61 -0.86
C GLU A 84 -12.64 -3.33 -1.10
N ASP A 85 -13.16 -2.21 -0.59
CA ASP A 85 -12.48 -0.93 -0.61
C ASP A 85 -11.67 -0.75 0.68
N ILE A 86 -10.37 -0.51 0.55
CA ILE A 86 -9.52 -0.09 1.67
C ILE A 86 -9.25 1.39 1.54
N LYS A 87 -9.50 2.14 2.62
CA LYS A 87 -9.32 3.59 2.65
C LYS A 87 -8.25 3.99 3.65
N TRP A 88 -7.41 4.93 3.28
CA TRP A 88 -6.57 5.65 4.25
C TRP A 88 -6.81 7.15 4.21
N VAL A 89 -6.64 7.78 5.35
CA VAL A 89 -6.48 9.22 5.46
C VAL A 89 -5.00 9.54 5.39
N ARG A 90 -4.63 10.65 4.75
CA ARG A 90 -3.25 11.10 4.68
C ARG A 90 -2.63 11.21 6.08
N GLN A 91 -1.45 10.63 6.26
CA GLN A 91 -0.67 10.76 7.50
C GLN A 91 0.48 11.75 7.28
N VAL A 92 1.07 12.25 8.37
CA VAL A 92 2.24 13.13 8.31
C VAL A 92 3.41 12.44 8.99
N GLY A 93 4.51 12.27 8.26
CA GLY A 93 5.75 11.74 8.80
C GLY A 93 6.46 10.75 7.89
N PRO A 94 7.55 10.13 8.37
CA PRO A 94 8.38 9.22 7.57
C PRO A 94 7.64 7.95 7.14
N SER A 95 6.65 7.54 7.94
CA SER A 95 5.79 6.38 7.71
C SER A 95 4.51 6.71 6.95
N ASP A 96 4.41 7.86 6.27
CA ASP A 96 3.23 8.24 5.51
C ASP A 96 3.00 7.26 4.34
N PRO A 97 1.90 6.46 4.35
CA PRO A 97 1.62 5.48 3.31
C PRO A 97 1.43 6.11 1.93
N HIS A 98 0.97 7.37 1.87
CA HIS A 98 0.83 8.07 0.60
C HIS A 98 2.19 8.33 -0.06
N MET A 99 3.16 8.80 0.71
CA MET A 99 4.52 9.05 0.20
C MET A 99 5.24 7.75 -0.15
N ALA A 100 5.07 6.70 0.66
CA ALA A 100 5.63 5.39 0.36
C ALA A 100 5.07 4.82 -0.96
N PHE A 101 3.74 4.87 -1.13
CA PHE A 101 3.08 4.40 -2.35
C PHE A 101 3.47 5.19 -3.58
N LYS A 102 3.53 6.53 -3.47
CA LYS A 102 3.99 7.39 -4.56
C LYS A 102 5.42 7.02 -5.00
N ASN A 103 6.34 6.85 -4.04
CA ASN A 103 7.72 6.44 -4.34
C ASN A 103 7.75 5.05 -5.01
N HIS A 104 6.93 4.10 -4.56
CA HIS A 104 6.84 2.79 -5.20
C HIS A 104 6.39 2.89 -6.66
N LEU A 105 5.37 3.71 -6.97
CA LEU A 105 4.92 3.93 -8.35
C LEU A 105 6.02 4.55 -9.21
N GLU A 106 6.74 5.54 -8.70
CA GLU A 106 7.84 6.20 -9.42
C GLU A 106 9.00 5.24 -9.72
N ILE A 107 9.40 4.43 -8.74
CA ILE A 107 10.56 3.53 -8.87
C ILE A 107 10.22 2.26 -9.66
N ASN A 108 9.05 1.67 -9.44
CA ASN A 108 8.69 0.36 -10.02
C ASN A 108 7.87 0.46 -11.31
N SER A 109 7.17 1.58 -11.55
CA SER A 109 6.25 1.75 -12.68
C SER A 109 5.37 0.52 -12.95
N PRO A 110 4.61 0.05 -11.94
CA PRO A 110 3.79 -1.16 -12.07
C PRO A 110 2.68 -0.98 -13.13
N PRO A 111 2.24 -2.08 -13.77
CA PRO A 111 1.25 -2.07 -14.85
C PRO A 111 -0.16 -1.66 -14.41
#